data_AF-A0A838UB50-F1
#
_entry.id   AF-A0A838UB50-F1
#
_cell.length_a   1.000
_cell.length_b   1.000
_cell.length_c   1.000
_cell.angle_alpha   90.00
_cell.angle_beta   90.00
_cell.angle_gamma   90.00
#
_symmetry.space_group_name_H-M   'P 1'
#
loop_
_entity.id
_entity.type
_entity.pdbx_description
1 polymer ?
#
loop_
_entity_poly.entity_id
_entity_poly.type
_entity_poly.pdbx_seq_one_letter_code
_entity_poly.pdbx_strand_id
1 'polypeptide(L)' 'MLDLHSAVTVFGLGTRELIRQIETGAVHSSETANGHLLVCTESLPVMIRQTK' A
#
# COMPACT_ATOMS: atom_id res chain seq x y z
N MET A 1 -3.87 7.40 -5.44
CA MET A 1 -2.89 6.28 -5.46
C MET A 1 -1.56 6.79 -4.93
N LEU A 2 -0.81 5.95 -4.22
CA LEU A 2 0.53 6.25 -3.69
C LEU A 2 1.54 5.24 -4.25
N ASP A 3 2.80 5.60 -4.37
CA ASP A 3 3.84 4.59 -4.60
C ASP A 3 4.00 3.70 -3.36
N LEU A 4 4.64 2.53 -3.55
CA LEU A 4 4.84 1.54 -2.50
C LEU A 4 5.59 2.12 -1.27
N HIS A 5 6.57 2.99 -1.47
CA HIS A 5 7.35 3.58 -0.39
C HIS A 5 6.50 4.58 0.43
N SER A 6 5.73 5.42 -0.24
CA SER A 6 4.79 6.33 0.40
C SER A 6 3.69 5.57 1.16
N ALA A 7 3.16 4.49 0.59
CA ALA A 7 2.15 3.66 1.24
C ALA A 7 2.67 3.02 2.54
N VAL A 8 3.88 2.46 2.52
CA VAL A 8 4.55 1.90 3.71
C VAL A 8 4.80 2.98 4.77
N THR A 9 5.24 4.17 4.35
CA THR A 9 5.59 5.26 5.27
C THR A 9 4.36 5.87 5.95
N VAL A 10 3.29 6.10 5.19
CA VAL A 10 2.07 6.75 5.69
C VAL A 10 1.24 5.78 6.54
N PHE A 11 1.11 4.53 6.10
CA PHE A 11 0.24 3.54 6.75
C PHE A 11 0.98 2.65 7.75
N GLY A 12 2.31 2.75 7.83
CA GLY A 12 3.13 1.95 8.75
C GLY A 12 3.10 0.45 8.45
N LEU A 13 2.69 0.06 7.23
CA LEU A 13 2.64 -1.33 6.81
C LEU A 13 4.04 -1.80 6.44
N GLY A 14 4.43 -3.00 6.87
CA GLY A 14 5.66 -3.61 6.38
C GLY A 14 5.57 -3.85 4.88
N THR A 15 6.62 -3.50 4.11
CA THR A 15 6.65 -3.64 2.64
C THR A 15 6.23 -5.04 2.18
N ARG A 16 6.71 -6.08 2.84
CA ARG A 16 6.39 -7.48 2.52
C ARG A 16 4.92 -7.81 2.75
N GLU A 17 4.31 -7.27 3.80
CA GLU A 17 2.89 -7.48 4.08
C GLU A 17 2.02 -6.73 3.06
N LEU A 18 2.42 -5.52 2.70
CA LEU A 18 1.72 -4.75 1.66
C LEU A 18 1.78 -5.46 0.29
N ILE A 19 2.94 -5.99 -0.09
CA ILE A 19 3.08 -6.80 -1.31
C ILE A 19 2.17 -8.04 -1.24
N ARG A 20 2.17 -8.77 -0.12
CA ARG A 20 1.31 -9.94 0.05
C ARG A 20 -0.17 -9.58 -0.12
N GLN A 21 -0.61 -8.45 0.44
CA GLN A 21 -2.00 -7.99 0.31
C GLN A 21 -2.36 -7.60 -1.12
N ILE A 22 -1.40 -7.07 -1.87
CA ILE A 22 -1.56 -6.80 -3.31
C ILE A 22 -1.70 -8.11 -4.07
N GLU A 23 -0.82 -9.09 -3.83
CA GLU A 23 -0.85 -10.41 -4.49
C GLU A 23 -2.15 -11.18 -4.20
N THR A 24 -2.71 -11.05 -2.99
CA THR A 24 -4.00 -11.67 -2.64
C THR A 24 -5.22 -10.87 -3.13
N GLY A 25 -5.01 -9.71 -3.77
CA GLY A 25 -6.09 -8.82 -4.22
C GLY A 25 -6.83 -8.07 -3.10
N ALA A 26 -6.31 -8.09 -1.88
CA ALA A 26 -6.89 -7.36 -0.75
C ALA A 26 -6.63 -5.86 -0.86
N VAL A 27 -5.49 -5.48 -1.46
CA VAL A 27 -5.14 -4.09 -1.76
C VAL A 27 -5.08 -3.94 -3.28
N HIS A 28 -5.85 -2.99 -3.81
CA HIS A 28 -5.80 -2.68 -5.24
C HIS A 28 -4.49 -1.96 -5.58
N SER A 29 -3.81 -2.43 -6.62
CA SER A 29 -2.61 -1.82 -7.17
C SER A 29 -2.68 -1.67 -8.69
N SER A 30 -1.90 -0.74 -9.23
CA SER A 30 -1.71 -0.55 -10.66
C SER A 30 -0.23 -0.35 -10.96
N GLU A 31 0.27 -0.98 -12.03
CA GLU A 31 1.63 -0.79 -12.49
C GLU A 31 1.68 0.30 -13.57
N THR A 32 2.61 1.24 -13.42
CA THR A 32 2.86 2.27 -14.43
C THR A 32 3.64 1.71 -15.62
N ALA A 33 3.61 2.40 -16.77
CA ALA A 33 4.39 2.00 -17.95
C ALA A 33 5.92 1.89 -17.71
N ASN A 34 6.42 2.49 -16.63
CA ASN A 34 7.84 2.44 -16.25
C ASN A 34 8.14 1.34 -15.21
N GLY A 35 7.17 0.49 -14.87
CA GLY A 35 7.33 -0.61 -13.90
C GLY A 35 7.22 -0.19 -12.43
N HIS A 36 6.77 1.04 -12.12
CA HIS A 36 6.48 1.43 -10.75
C HIS A 36 5.10 0.94 -10.30
N LEU A 37 5.03 0.36 -9.10
CA LEU A 37 3.79 -0.10 -8.50
C LEU A 37 3.12 1.04 -7.70
N LEU A 38 1.90 1.37 -8.10
CA LEU A 38 1.02 2.30 -7.42
C LEU A 38 -0.04 1.53 -6.63
N VAL A 39 -0.34 2.03 -5.44
CA VAL A 39 -1.25 1.43 -4.47
C VAL A 39 -2.45 2.33 -4.27
N CYS A 40 -3.66 1.76 -4.30
CA CYS A 40 -4.88 2.50 -4.02
C CYS A 40 -5.02 2.74 -2.52
N THR A 41 -5.08 4.01 -2.13
CA THR A 41 -5.18 4.42 -0.72
C THR A 41 -6.48 4.01 -0.06
N GLU A 42 -7.55 3.91 -0.83
CA GLU A 42 -8.88 3.51 -0.34
C GLU A 42 -8.95 2.00 -0.06
N SER A 43 -8.08 1.22 -0.70
CA SER A 43 -7.96 -0.22 -0.44
C SER A 43 -7.00 -0.54 0.69
N LEU A 44 -6.24 0.45 1.19
CA LEU A 44 -5.32 0.24 2.30
C LEU A 44 -6.09 0.08 3.60
N PRO A 45 -5.71 -0.88 4.46
CA PRO A 45 -6.31 -0.98 5.78
C PRO A 45 -6.03 0.32 6.53
N VAL A 46 -7.09 0.98 7.01
CA VAL A 46 -6.98 2.17 7.84
C VAL A 46 -6.37 1.75 9.18
N MET A 47 -5.03 1.74 9.27
CA MET A 47 -4.37 1.77 10.56
C MET A 47 -4.48 3.19 11.10
N ILE A 48 -5.55 3.45 11.85
CA ILE A 48 -5.64 4.60 12.73
C ILE A 48 -4.41 4.50 13.64
N ARG A 49 -3.43 5.38 13.46
CA ARG A 49 -2.38 5.59 14.46
C ARG A 49 -3.10 5.99 15.75
N GLN A 50 -3.25 5.04 16.68
CA GLN A 50 -3.52 5.34 18.08
C GLN A 50 -2.40 6.27 18.53
N THR A 51 -2.71 7.56 18.56
CA THR A 51 -1.88 8.59 19.16
C THR A 51 -1.97 8.33 20.65
N LYS A 52 -0.90 7.76 21.22
CA LYS A 52 -0.71 7.68 22.67
C LYS A 52 0.10 8.89 23.13
#